data_AF-A0A956P0I6-F1
#
_entry.id   AF-A0A956P0I6-F1
#
_cell.length_a   1.000
_cell.length_b   1.000
_cell.length_c   1.000
_cell.angle_alpha   90.00
_cell.angle_beta   90.00
_cell.angle_gamma   90.00
#
_symmetry.space_group_name_H-M   'P 1'
#
loop_
_entity.id
_entity.type
_entity.pdbx_description
1 polymer ?
#
loop_
_entity_poly.entity_id
_entity_poly.type
_entity_poly.pdbx_seq_one_letter_code
_entity_poly.pdbx_strand_id
1 'polypeptide(L)'
;MFDFRLEATEGAARAGTLALPHGDVVTPCFMPVGTHGAVRGLHPAEVERAGAQIILGNTYHLHLRPGEELIAAMGGLHRFATWPRPMLTDSGGFQV
;
A
#
# COMPACT_ATOMS: atom_id res chain seq x y z
N MET A 1 6.43 5.47 -12.82
CA MET A 1 5.84 6.82 -12.95
C MET A 1 5.33 7.22 -11.57
N PHE A 2 5.65 8.44 -11.15
CA PHE A 2 5.18 9.05 -9.91
C PHE A 2 4.94 10.52 -10.22
N ASP A 3 3.74 11.02 -9.95
CA ASP A 3 3.40 12.43 -10.08
C ASP A 3 2.51 12.85 -8.91
N PHE A 4 2.70 14.07 -8.41
CA PHE A 4 1.87 14.65 -7.36
C PHE A 4 1.28 15.98 -7.84
N ARG A 5 -0.04 16.02 -7.96
CA ARG A 5 -0.78 17.22 -8.33
C ARG A 5 -1.44 17.84 -7.10
N LEU A 6 -1.01 19.03 -6.72
CA LEU A 6 -1.67 19.85 -5.71
C LEU A 6 -2.94 20.47 -6.29
N GLU A 7 -4.07 20.32 -5.60
CA GLU A 7 -5.38 20.81 -6.06
C GLU A 7 -5.89 21.98 -5.22
N ALA A 8 -5.65 21.95 -3.90
CA ALA A 8 -6.04 23.04 -3.00
C ALA A 8 -5.14 23.11 -1.76
N THR A 9 -5.11 24.28 -1.13
CA THR A 9 -4.39 24.54 0.13
C THR A 9 -5.22 25.41 1.05
N GLU A 10 -5.13 25.14 2.36
CA GLU A 10 -5.70 25.99 3.41
C GLU A 10 -4.71 26.05 4.58
N GLY A 11 -4.02 27.19 4.77
CA GLY A 11 -2.91 27.28 5.70
C GLY A 11 -1.80 26.26 5.37
N ALA A 12 -1.50 25.35 6.31
CA ALA A 12 -0.56 24.26 6.11
C ALA A 12 -1.20 22.98 5.51
N ALA A 13 -2.53 22.92 5.42
CA ALA A 13 -3.25 21.79 4.85
C ALA A 13 -3.17 21.80 3.31
N ARG A 14 -3.14 20.61 2.72
CA ARG A 14 -3.00 20.42 1.27
C ARG A 14 -3.89 19.25 0.84
N ALA A 15 -4.63 19.45 -0.24
CA ALA A 15 -5.38 18.40 -0.93
C ALA A 15 -4.82 18.23 -2.34
N GLY A 16 -4.70 16.99 -2.80
CA GLY A 16 -4.14 16.69 -4.10
C GLY A 16 -4.16 15.22 -4.44
N THR A 17 -3.64 14.86 -5.61
CA THR A 17 -3.68 13.49 -6.12
C THR A 17 -2.27 12.98 -6.42
N LEU A 18 -1.95 11.77 -5.96
CA LEU A 18 -0.75 11.02 -6.31
C LEU A 18 -1.07 10.03 -7.44
N ALA A 19 -0.47 10.21 -8.61
CA ALA A 19 -0.58 9.25 -9.71
C ALA A 19 0.52 8.19 -9.59
N LEU A 20 0.12 6.94 -9.39
CA LEU A 20 1.01 5.80 -9.18
C LEU A 20 0.75 4.70 -10.23
N PRO A 21 1.68 3.76 -10.45
CA PRO A 21 1.54 2.76 -11.51
C PRO A 21 0.30 1.86 -11.40
N HIS A 22 -0.27 1.73 -10.19
CA HIS A 22 -1.43 0.88 -9.91
C HIS A 22 -2.72 1.68 -9.62
N GLY A 23 -2.72 2.99 -9.89
CA GLY A 23 -3.88 3.86 -9.73
C GLY A 23 -3.58 5.14 -8.95
N ASP A 24 -4.59 6.00 -8.87
CA ASP A 24 -4.49 7.30 -8.19
C ASP A 24 -4.86 7.21 -6.71
N VAL A 25 -4.19 8.02 -5.90
CA VAL A 25 -4.44 8.18 -4.46
C VAL A 25 -4.76 9.64 -4.16
N VAL A 26 -5.96 9.92 -3.64
CA VAL A 26 -6.37 11.26 -3.22
C VAL A 26 -5.82 11.53 -1.82
N THR A 27 -5.24 12.70 -1.61
CA THR A 27 -4.61 13.12 -0.35
C THR A 27 -5.42 14.26 0.29
N PRO A 28 -5.54 14.30 1.64
CA PRO A 28 -4.89 13.41 2.61
C PRO A 28 -5.47 11.99 2.59
N CYS A 29 -4.61 10.98 2.69
CA CYS A 29 -5.01 9.57 2.68
C CYS A 29 -4.59 8.88 3.98
N PHE A 30 -5.38 7.88 4.39
CA PHE A 30 -5.02 6.93 5.44
C PHE A 30 -4.69 5.58 4.80
N MET A 31 -3.60 4.96 5.24
CA MET A 31 -3.12 3.68 4.68
C MET A 31 -3.35 2.55 5.69
N PRO A 32 -4.26 1.60 5.42
CA PRO A 32 -4.37 0.38 6.22
C PRO A 32 -3.07 -0.44 6.16
N VAL A 33 -2.68 -1.03 7.29
CA VAL A 33 -1.45 -1.82 7.40
C VAL A 33 -1.72 -3.29 7.12
N GLY A 34 -1.10 -3.81 6.06
CA GLY A 34 -1.02 -5.21 5.69
C GLY A 34 0.19 -5.88 6.34
N THR A 35 -0.05 -6.64 7.42
CA THR A 35 0.99 -7.46 8.05
C THR A 35 0.99 -8.86 7.40
N HIS A 36 2.14 -9.32 6.90
CA HIS A 36 2.26 -10.57 6.12
C HIS A 36 1.47 -10.57 4.80
N GLY A 37 1.34 -9.42 4.14
CA GLY A 37 0.70 -9.34 2.82
C GLY A 37 -0.83 -9.35 2.85
N ALA A 38 -1.45 -9.24 4.03
CA ALA A 38 -2.89 -9.07 4.18
C ALA A 38 -3.21 -8.06 5.30
N VAL A 39 -4.28 -7.28 5.13
CA VAL A 39 -4.83 -6.48 6.23
C VAL A 39 -5.52 -7.44 7.19
N ARG A 40 -5.07 -7.45 8.44
CA ARG A 40 -5.50 -8.47 9.41
C ARG A 40 -7.01 -8.41 9.64
N GLY A 41 -7.69 -9.53 9.41
CA GLY A 41 -9.12 -9.68 9.69
C GLY A 41 -10.06 -9.15 8.60
N LEU A 42 -9.53 -8.69 7.46
CA LEU A 42 -10.33 -8.20 6.34
C LEU A 42 -9.87 -8.84 5.03
N HIS A 43 -10.84 -9.26 4.21
CA HIS A 43 -10.56 -9.64 2.84
C HIS A 43 -10.16 -8.39 2.01
N PRO A 44 -9.26 -8.48 1.02
CA PRO A 44 -8.85 -7.32 0.22
C PRO A 44 -10.02 -6.52 -0.39
N ALA A 45 -11.08 -7.22 -0.81
CA ALA A 45 -12.30 -6.58 -1.32
C ALA A 45 -13.04 -5.73 -0.26
N GLU A 46 -12.94 -6.07 1.03
CA GLU A 46 -13.51 -5.27 2.12
C GLU A 46 -12.69 -4.01 2.37
N VAL A 47 -11.36 -4.12 2.30
CA VAL A 47 -10.44 -2.98 2.39
C VAL A 47 -10.68 -1.99 1.25
N GLU A 48 -10.86 -2.49 0.03
CA GLU A 48 -11.21 -1.68 -1.12
C GLU A 48 -12.60 -1.03 -0.97
N ARG A 49 -13.61 -1.80 -0.52
CA ARG A 49 -14.96 -1.26 -0.25
C ARG A 49 -14.99 -0.20 0.83
N ALA A 50 -14.06 -0.24 1.79
CA ALA A 50 -13.90 0.78 2.82
C ALA A 50 -13.28 2.09 2.27
N GLY A 51 -12.92 2.13 0.98
CA GLY A 51 -12.38 3.31 0.31
C GLY A 51 -10.87 3.41 0.33
N ALA A 52 -10.15 2.37 0.76
CA ALA A 52 -8.70 2.38 0.74
C ALA A 52 -8.17 2.44 -0.70
N GLN A 53 -7.41 3.48 -1.01
CA GLN A 53 -6.75 3.64 -2.31
C GLN A 53 -5.34 3.07 -2.32
N ILE A 54 -4.71 2.93 -1.14
CA ILE A 54 -3.35 2.45 -0.98
C ILE A 54 -3.23 1.73 0.36
N ILE A 55 -2.40 0.68 0.42
CA ILE A 55 -2.08 -0.04 1.67
C ILE A 55 -0.59 0.00 1.96
N LEU A 56 -0.23 -0.19 3.23
CA LEU A 56 1.15 -0.37 3.66
C LEU A 56 1.47 -1.86 3.82
N GLY A 57 2.43 -2.38 3.07
CA GLY A 57 2.99 -3.72 3.26
C GLY A 57 4.23 -3.67 4.16
N ASN A 58 4.22 -4.42 5.26
CA ASN A 58 5.37 -4.54 6.16
C ASN A 58 6.37 -5.57 5.62
N THR A 59 7.55 -5.11 5.22
CA THR A 59 8.60 -5.94 4.60
C THR A 59 9.31 -6.85 5.58
N TYR A 60 9.44 -6.46 6.85
CA TYR A 60 10.06 -7.31 7.87
C TYR A 60 9.32 -8.66 8.01
N HIS A 61 8.00 -8.61 8.12
CA HIS A 61 7.19 -9.82 8.21
C HIS A 61 7.25 -10.66 6.93
N LEU A 62 7.19 -10.00 5.76
CA LEU A 62 7.24 -10.67 4.46
C LEU A 62 8.59 -11.34 4.19
N HIS A 63 9.69 -10.71 4.60
CA HIS A 63 11.05 -11.25 4.51
C HIS A 63 11.21 -12.49 5.38
N LEU A 64 10.72 -12.45 6.62
CA LEU A 64 10.80 -13.60 7.53
C LEU A 64 9.92 -14.77 7.06
N ARG A 65 8.67 -14.48 6.65
CA ARG A 65 7.73 -15.46 6.10
C ARG A 65 6.73 -14.75 5.17
N PRO A 66 6.59 -15.17 3.91
CA PRO A 66 7.14 -16.38 3.30
C PRO A 66 8.55 -16.23 2.67
N GLY A 67 9.14 -15.03 2.66
CA GLY A 67 10.41 -14.72 1.99
C GLY A 67 10.21 -14.10 0.60
N GLU A 68 11.10 -13.18 0.21
CA GLU A 68 10.99 -12.45 -1.07
C GLU A 68 11.06 -13.35 -2.31
N GLU A 69 11.87 -14.42 -2.29
CA GLU A 69 12.02 -15.33 -3.43
C GLU A 69 10.69 -16.01 -3.79
N LEU A 70 9.94 -16.46 -2.77
CA LEU A 70 8.63 -17.06 -2.98
C LEU A 70 7.62 -16.03 -3.49
N ILE A 71 7.62 -14.82 -2.90
CA ILE A 71 6.73 -13.73 -3.34
C ILE A 71 7.00 -13.38 -4.80
N ALA A 72 8.27 -13.32 -5.21
CA ALA A 72 8.65 -13.08 -6.59
C ALA A 72 8.19 -14.21 -7.51
N ALA A 73 8.40 -15.48 -7.12
CA ALA A 73 7.94 -16.65 -7.87
C ALA A 73 6.41 -16.72 -8.02
N MET A 74 5.65 -16.20 -7.05
CA MET A 74 4.19 -16.08 -7.09
C MET A 74 3.68 -14.90 -7.94
N GLY A 75 4.58 -14.17 -8.61
CA GLY A 75 4.24 -13.06 -9.49
C GLY A 75 4.18 -11.69 -8.78
N GLY A 76 4.87 -11.56 -7.65
CA GLY A 76 5.05 -10.31 -6.92
C GLY A 76 4.01 -10.05 -5.85
N LEU A 77 4.27 -9.04 -5.02
CA LEU A 77 3.53 -8.77 -3.80
C LEU A 77 2.05 -8.40 -4.04
N HIS A 78 1.73 -7.69 -5.13
CA HIS A 78 0.33 -7.39 -5.48
C HIS A 78 -0.48 -8.66 -5.74
N ARG A 79 0.09 -9.62 -6.48
CA ARG A 79 -0.58 -10.93 -6.74
C ARG A 79 -0.69 -11.74 -5.46
N PHE A 80 0.38 -11.79 -4.67
CA PHE A 80 0.38 -12.49 -3.39
C PHE A 80 -0.69 -11.94 -2.43
N ALA A 81 -0.80 -10.62 -2.32
CA ALA A 81 -1.76 -9.94 -1.45
C ALA A 81 -3.19 -9.87 -2.03
N THR A 82 -3.38 -10.27 -3.29
CA THR A 82 -4.63 -10.06 -4.05
C THR A 82 -5.08 -8.59 -3.97
N TRP A 83 -4.11 -7.66 -4.07
CA TRP A 83 -4.35 -6.22 -3.99
C TRP A 83 -3.96 -5.58 -5.33
N PRO A 84 -4.91 -5.04 -6.11
CA PRO A 84 -4.64 -4.49 -7.44
C PRO A 84 -4.27 -3.01 -7.45
N ARG A 85 -4.39 -2.32 -6.31
CA ARG A 85 -4.17 -0.86 -6.16
C ARG A 85 -2.76 -0.56 -5.63
N PRO A 86 -2.35 0.73 -5.52
CA PRO A 86 -1.04 1.07 -5.00
C PRO A 86 -0.72 0.47 -3.63
N MET A 87 0.57 0.22 -3.42
CA MET A 87 1.12 -0.30 -2.18
C MET A 87 2.39 0.47 -1.82
N LEU A 88 2.52 0.82 -0.55
CA LEU A 88 3.75 1.33 0.02
C LEU A 88 4.40 0.21 0.82
N THR A 89 5.67 -0.07 0.58
CA THR A 89 6.46 -0.99 1.42
C THR A 89 7.39 -0.19 2.31
N ASP A 90 7.42 -0.51 3.60
CA ASP A 90 8.45 0.04 4.49
C ASP A 90 9.80 -0.68 4.26
N SER A 91 10.86 -0.22 4.93
CA SER A 91 12.20 -0.84 4.82
C SER A 91 12.41 -2.01 5.77
N GLY A 92 11.50 -2.22 6.73
CA GLY A 92 11.60 -3.24 7.79
C GLY A 92 12.60 -2.91 8.90
N GLY A 93 13.50 -1.95 8.71
CA GLY A 93 14.58 -1.63 9.65
C GLY A 93 14.14 -0.99 10.97
N PHE A 94 12.90 -0.49 11.07
CA PHE A 94 12.35 0.03 12.34
C PHE A 94 11.82 -1.09 13.25
N GLN A 95 11.52 -2.26 12.68
CA GLN A 95 10.97 -3.42 13.38
C GLN A 95 12.02 -4.44 13.82
N VAL A 96 13.29 -4.18 13.50
CA VAL A 96 14.47 -4.97 13.91
C VAL A 96 14.89 -4.62 15.33
#